data_AF-H5XU28-F1
#
_entry.id   AF-H5XU28-F1
#
_cell.length_a   1.000
_cell.length_b   1.000
_cell.length_c   1.000
_cell.angle_alpha   90.00
_cell.angle_beta   90.00
_cell.angle_gamma   90.00
#
_symmetry.space_group_name_H-M   'P 1'
#
loop_
_entity.id
_entity.type
_entity.pdbx_description
1 polymer ?
#
loop_
_entity_poly.entity_id
_entity_poly.type
_entity_poly.pdbx_seq_one_letter_code
_entity_poly.pdbx_strand_id
1 'polypeptide(L)'
;MTEAEKRRAEAIWTYRISQEKVLKSLVARGIFTQEHANYMSDYLLEQLNLLDVPGSHLSSIGEKMINANRGHSPYVSLTDIAREKNSKSPGYLIQSWLRNSNSIEYLRLWEKRFNPSFLDDECEKLIQTIRTSSATLTPKIWISVTKAVGIESRAGKNGGTMAHPEIAEAFRAWLFPEVMLKMVKRYRCFQPELDESPAHVSKAES
;
A
#
# COMPACT_ATOMS: atom_id res chain seq x y z
N MET A 1 -7.25 -29.91 -1.34
CA MET A 1 -6.42 -28.71 -1.18
C MET A 1 -6.24 -28.03 -2.52
N THR A 2 -6.68 -26.79 -2.64
CA THR A 2 -6.49 -25.94 -3.81
C THR A 2 -5.01 -25.54 -3.95
N GLU A 3 -4.58 -25.16 -5.16
CA GLU A 3 -3.20 -24.69 -5.42
C GLU A 3 -2.84 -23.47 -4.55
N ALA A 4 -3.83 -22.62 -4.24
CA ALA A 4 -3.67 -21.49 -3.33
C ALA A 4 -3.44 -21.93 -1.87
N GLU A 5 -4.13 -22.97 -1.40
CA GLU A 5 -3.93 -23.54 -0.07
C GLU A 5 -2.56 -24.20 0.07
N LYS A 6 -2.06 -24.82 -1.00
CA LYS A 6 -0.69 -25.39 -1.04
C LYS A 6 0.38 -24.31 -0.93
N ARG A 7 0.29 -23.25 -1.74
CA ARG A 7 1.24 -22.13 -1.69
C ARG A 7 1.22 -21.38 -0.37
N ARG A 8 0.04 -21.23 0.24
CA ARG A 8 -0.10 -20.67 1.59
C ARG A 8 0.58 -21.56 2.64
N ALA A 9 0.35 -22.87 2.58
CA ALA A 9 0.99 -23.81 3.48
C ALA A 9 2.52 -23.80 3.32
N GLU A 10 3.02 -23.76 2.08
CA GLU A 10 4.46 -23.67 1.76
C GLU A 10 5.08 -22.36 2.25
N ALA A 11 4.41 -21.22 2.08
CA ALA A 11 4.89 -19.93 2.55
C ALA A 11 4.93 -19.85 4.09
N ILE A 12 3.87 -20.33 4.77
CA ILE A 12 3.82 -20.41 6.23
C ILE A 12 4.92 -21.33 6.75
N TRP A 13 5.13 -22.47 6.09
CA TRP A 13 6.15 -23.44 6.46
C TRP A 13 7.57 -22.87 6.28
N THR A 14 7.84 -22.20 5.17
CA THR A 14 9.16 -21.58 4.88
C THR A 14 9.47 -20.47 5.88
N TYR A 15 8.49 -19.62 6.19
CA TYR A 15 8.65 -18.57 7.20
C TYR A 15 8.91 -19.14 8.59
N ARG A 16 8.18 -20.20 8.98
CA ARG A 16 8.39 -20.91 10.25
C ARG A 16 9.79 -21.48 10.38
N ILE A 17 10.32 -22.08 9.32
CA ILE A 17 11.70 -22.62 9.29
C ILE A 17 12.73 -21.52 9.46
N SER A 18 12.54 -20.38 8.80
CA SER A 18 13.42 -19.22 8.95
C SER A 18 13.44 -18.70 10.39
N GLN A 19 12.27 -18.54 11.00
CA GLN A 19 12.11 -18.10 12.39
C GLN A 19 12.75 -19.07 13.39
N GLU A 20 12.50 -20.37 13.22
CA GLU A 20 13.08 -21.41 14.08
C GLU A 20 14.61 -21.42 14.03
N LYS A 21 15.19 -21.19 12.85
CA LYS A 21 16.64 -21.09 12.66
C LYS A 21 17.23 -19.87 13.39
N VAL A 22 16.55 -18.73 13.35
CA VAL A 22 16.95 -17.51 14.07
C VAL A 22 16.86 -17.71 15.58
N LEU A 23 15.74 -18.23 16.09
CA LEU A 23 15.55 -18.49 17.53
C LEU A 23 16.59 -19.48 18.07
N LYS A 24 16.88 -20.57 17.34
CA LYS A 24 17.95 -21.52 17.71
C LYS A 24 19.32 -20.86 17.74
N SER A 25 19.61 -19.96 16.79
CA SER A 25 20.86 -19.21 16.80
C SER A 25 20.96 -18.24 17.98
N LEU A 26 19.86 -17.65 18.43
CA LEU A 26 19.84 -16.74 19.58
C LEU A 26 20.03 -17.50 20.90
N VAL A 27 19.45 -18.70 21.03
CA VAL A 27 19.71 -19.60 22.16
C VAL A 27 21.15 -20.06 22.19
N ALA A 28 21.71 -20.46 21.05
CA ALA A 28 23.12 -20.89 20.95
C ALA A 28 24.11 -19.77 21.32
N ARG A 29 23.72 -18.51 21.14
CA ARG A 29 24.50 -17.33 21.53
C ARG A 29 24.25 -16.90 22.98
N GLY A 30 23.41 -17.62 23.73
CA GLY A 30 23.05 -17.32 25.11
C GLY A 30 22.19 -16.07 25.29
N ILE A 31 21.64 -15.52 24.20
CA ILE A 31 20.82 -14.31 24.21
C ILE A 31 19.42 -14.66 24.74
N PHE A 32 18.88 -15.80 24.30
CA PHE A 32 17.60 -16.34 24.76
C PHE A 32 17.79 -17.62 25.56
N THR A 33 16.92 -17.86 26.56
CA THR A 33 16.74 -19.19 27.13
C THR A 33 15.86 -20.04 26.19
N GLN A 34 15.97 -21.36 26.28
CA GLN A 34 15.13 -22.26 25.49
C GLN A 34 13.63 -22.00 25.75
N GLU A 35 13.29 -21.68 26.99
CA GLU A 35 11.92 -21.38 27.41
C GLU A 35 11.40 -20.08 26.77
N HIS A 36 12.23 -19.02 26.73
CA HIS A 36 11.90 -17.78 26.02
C HIS A 36 11.78 -17.99 24.51
N ALA A 37 12.64 -18.80 23.90
CA ALA A 37 12.56 -19.11 22.48
C ALA A 37 11.27 -19.87 22.13
N ASN A 38 10.84 -20.80 22.99
CA ASN A 38 9.60 -21.54 22.82
C ASN A 38 8.38 -20.61 22.95
N TYR A 39 8.35 -19.74 23.98
CA TYR A 39 7.31 -18.72 24.14
C TYR A 39 7.22 -17.79 22.93
N MET A 40 8.36 -17.29 22.44
CA MET A 40 8.40 -16.44 21.25
C MET A 40 7.93 -17.18 19.99
N SER A 41 8.27 -18.47 19.83
CA SER A 41 7.79 -19.31 18.73
C SER A 41 6.26 -19.42 18.76
N ASP A 42 5.67 -19.71 19.92
CA ASP A 42 4.22 -19.88 20.06
C ASP A 42 3.48 -18.54 19.86
N TYR A 43 4.03 -17.45 20.40
CA TYR A 43 3.52 -16.09 20.16
C TYR A 43 3.54 -15.73 18.68
N LEU A 44 4.66 -15.96 17.99
CA LEU A 44 4.79 -15.69 16.55
C LEU A 44 3.83 -16.57 15.71
N LEU A 45 3.59 -17.81 16.13
CA LEU A 45 2.62 -18.71 15.50
C LEU A 45 1.18 -18.23 15.65
N GLU A 46 0.83 -17.69 16.82
CA GLU A 46 -0.48 -17.08 17.05
C GLU A 46 -0.65 -15.78 16.25
N GLN A 47 0.42 -14.99 16.13
CA GLN A 47 0.45 -13.78 15.30
C GLN A 47 0.38 -14.07 13.78
N LEU A 48 0.88 -15.22 13.31
CA LEU A 48 0.89 -15.59 11.88
C LEU A 48 -0.51 -15.70 11.25
N ASN A 49 -1.55 -15.99 12.05
CA ASN A 49 -2.95 -15.93 11.61
C ASN A 49 -3.57 -14.53 11.75
N LEU A 50 -3.08 -13.70 12.68
CA LEU A 50 -3.55 -12.32 12.89
C LEU A 50 -2.91 -11.33 11.90
N LEU A 51 -1.73 -11.66 11.37
CA LEU A 51 -0.93 -10.88 10.44
C LEU A 51 -0.69 -11.73 9.20
N ASP A 52 -1.64 -11.59 8.27
CA ASP A 52 -1.56 -12.07 6.90
C ASP A 52 -0.13 -11.92 6.36
N VAL A 53 0.55 -13.04 6.10
CA VAL A 53 2.00 -13.07 5.87
C VAL A 53 2.40 -11.96 4.89
N PRO A 54 3.37 -11.10 5.27
CA PRO A 54 4.16 -10.30 4.35
C PRO A 54 4.41 -10.91 2.96
N GLY A 55 3.67 -10.48 1.94
CA GLY A 55 3.82 -10.97 0.57
C GLY A 55 3.05 -12.25 0.21
N SER A 56 2.29 -12.89 1.12
CA SER A 56 1.49 -14.09 0.81
C SER A 56 0.13 -13.77 0.19
N HIS A 57 -0.49 -12.69 0.63
CA HIS A 57 -1.66 -12.12 -0.02
C HIS A 57 -1.18 -11.00 -0.92
N LEU A 58 -1.08 -11.33 -2.22
CA LEU A 58 -1.35 -10.32 -3.21
C LEU A 58 -2.75 -9.77 -2.91
N SER A 59 -2.90 -8.45 -2.91
CA SER A 59 -4.25 -7.88 -2.91
C SER A 59 -5.02 -8.47 -4.10
N SER A 60 -6.36 -8.42 -4.10
CA SER A 60 -7.11 -8.84 -5.30
C SER A 60 -6.64 -8.10 -6.56
N ILE A 61 -6.05 -6.92 -6.37
CA ILE A 61 -5.37 -6.12 -7.37
C ILE A 61 -4.00 -6.71 -7.74
N GLY A 62 -3.16 -7.10 -6.77
CA GLY A 62 -1.91 -7.82 -7.04
C GLY A 62 -2.14 -9.15 -7.79
N GLU A 63 -3.19 -9.90 -7.45
CA GLU A 63 -3.58 -11.12 -8.16
C GLU A 63 -3.98 -10.81 -9.61
N LYS A 64 -4.73 -9.72 -9.83
CA LYS A 64 -5.05 -9.21 -11.18
C LYS A 64 -3.80 -8.76 -11.93
N MET A 65 -2.83 -8.12 -11.27
CA MET A 65 -1.57 -7.68 -11.87
C MET A 65 -0.71 -8.86 -12.34
N ILE A 66 -0.61 -9.93 -11.54
CA ILE A 66 0.09 -11.16 -11.95
C ILE A 66 -0.63 -11.83 -13.12
N ASN A 67 -1.96 -11.94 -13.07
CA ASN A 67 -2.74 -12.55 -14.15
C ASN A 67 -2.70 -11.72 -15.45
N ALA A 68 -2.59 -10.39 -15.34
CA ALA A 68 -2.49 -9.46 -16.46
C ALA A 68 -1.06 -9.22 -16.96
N ASN A 69 -0.04 -9.80 -16.30
CA ASN A 69 1.38 -9.71 -16.66
C ASN A 69 1.73 -10.53 -17.94
N ARG A 70 0.81 -10.53 -18.91
CA ARG A 70 1.06 -10.71 -20.34
C ARG A 70 1.09 -9.35 -21.06
N GLY A 71 1.70 -8.33 -20.44
CA GLY A 71 2.11 -7.10 -21.12
C GLY A 71 1.33 -5.81 -20.83
N HIS A 72 0.31 -5.79 -19.96
CA HIS A 72 -0.35 -4.53 -19.56
C HIS A 72 -0.75 -4.58 -18.07
N SER A 73 -0.28 -3.60 -17.28
CA SER A 73 -0.79 -3.40 -15.92
C SER A 73 -2.29 -3.06 -16.01
N PRO A 74 -3.19 -3.85 -15.40
CA PRO A 74 -4.61 -3.63 -15.54
C PRO A 74 -5.00 -2.44 -14.67
N TYR A 75 -5.37 -1.33 -15.31
CA TYR A 75 -5.95 -0.21 -14.59
C TYR A 75 -7.21 -0.66 -13.84
N VAL A 76 -7.40 -0.13 -12.64
CA VAL A 76 -8.52 -0.42 -11.75
C VAL A 76 -9.52 0.73 -11.80
N SER A 77 -10.81 0.41 -11.86
CA SER A 77 -11.88 1.40 -11.91
C SER A 77 -12.08 2.09 -10.56
N LEU A 78 -11.68 3.35 -10.44
CA LEU A 78 -11.99 4.18 -9.28
C LEU A 78 -13.50 4.42 -9.15
N THR A 79 -14.21 4.47 -10.28
CA THR A 79 -15.66 4.64 -10.30
C THR A 79 -16.38 3.47 -9.66
N ASP A 80 -15.88 2.25 -9.85
CA ASP A 80 -16.48 1.07 -9.22
C ASP A 80 -16.16 0.99 -7.73
N ILE A 81 -14.93 1.34 -7.33
CA ILE A 81 -14.56 1.50 -5.91
C ILE A 81 -15.45 2.56 -5.24
N ALA A 82 -15.69 3.69 -5.89
CA ALA A 82 -16.55 4.75 -5.37
C ALA A 82 -18.01 4.28 -5.25
N ARG A 83 -18.49 3.44 -6.18
CA ARG A 83 -19.84 2.87 -6.17
C ARG A 83 -20.09 1.96 -4.96
N GLU A 84 -19.06 1.28 -4.45
CA GLU A 84 -19.15 0.48 -3.23
C GLU A 84 -19.54 1.33 -2.00
N LYS A 85 -19.11 2.61 -1.96
CA LYS A 85 -19.44 3.54 -0.87
C LYS A 85 -20.71 4.34 -1.14
N ASN A 86 -20.85 4.89 -2.35
CA ASN A 86 -21.99 5.71 -2.76
C ASN A 86 -22.33 5.46 -4.23
N SER A 87 -23.41 4.72 -4.44
CA SER A 87 -23.88 4.36 -5.77
C SER A 87 -24.49 5.53 -6.56
N LYS A 88 -24.99 6.58 -5.88
CA LYS A 88 -25.69 7.70 -6.51
C LYS A 88 -24.74 8.70 -7.16
N SER A 89 -23.56 8.92 -6.58
CA SER A 89 -22.62 9.95 -7.05
C SER A 89 -21.15 9.52 -6.94
N PRO A 90 -20.73 8.44 -7.62
CA PRO A 90 -19.35 7.95 -7.55
C PRO A 90 -18.31 8.98 -8.05
N GLY A 91 -18.67 9.79 -9.06
CA GLY A 91 -17.80 10.85 -9.56
C GLY A 91 -17.49 11.94 -8.54
N TYR A 92 -18.42 12.24 -7.63
CA TYR A 92 -18.22 13.22 -6.57
C TYR A 92 -17.16 12.76 -5.56
N LEU A 93 -17.13 11.47 -5.23
CA LEU A 93 -16.11 10.91 -4.33
C LEU A 93 -14.71 11.04 -4.92
N ILE A 94 -14.55 10.77 -6.22
CA ILE A 94 -13.27 10.92 -6.92
C ILE A 94 -12.84 12.40 -6.96
N GLN A 95 -13.76 13.32 -7.24
CA GLN A 95 -13.46 14.75 -7.17
C GLN A 95 -13.12 15.20 -5.74
N SER A 96 -13.79 14.65 -4.74
CA SER A 96 -13.49 14.95 -3.33
C SER A 96 -12.11 14.46 -2.92
N TRP A 97 -11.69 13.31 -3.42
CA TRP A 97 -10.33 12.83 -3.24
C TRP A 97 -9.30 13.75 -3.90
N LEU A 98 -9.56 14.18 -5.14
CA LEU A 98 -8.71 15.14 -5.85
C LEU A 98 -8.70 16.55 -5.26
N ARG A 99 -9.59 16.89 -4.31
CA ARG A 99 -9.51 18.15 -3.54
C ARG A 99 -8.61 18.05 -2.31
N ASN A 100 -8.28 16.83 -1.87
CA ASN A 100 -7.45 16.63 -0.70
C ASN A 100 -5.97 16.84 -1.04
N SER A 101 -5.29 17.71 -0.29
CA SER A 101 -3.88 18.07 -0.54
C SER A 101 -2.95 16.86 -0.52
N ASN A 102 -3.12 15.97 0.45
CA ASN A 102 -2.27 14.78 0.60
C ASN A 102 -2.49 13.80 -0.56
N SER A 103 -3.70 13.74 -1.08
CA SER A 103 -4.05 12.89 -2.22
C SER A 103 -3.41 13.40 -3.51
N ILE A 104 -3.44 14.72 -3.75
CA ILE A 104 -2.74 15.32 -4.89
C ILE A 104 -1.24 15.12 -4.76
N GLU A 105 -0.66 15.34 -3.59
CA GLU A 105 0.78 15.17 -3.37
C GLU A 105 1.22 13.72 -3.56
N TYR A 106 0.41 12.76 -3.12
CA TYR A 106 0.64 11.34 -3.40
C TYR A 106 0.63 11.05 -4.91
N LEU A 107 -0.34 11.59 -5.66
CA LEU A 107 -0.39 11.45 -7.11
C LEU A 107 0.85 12.06 -7.77
N ARG A 108 1.24 13.28 -7.36
CA ARG A 108 2.43 13.97 -7.85
C ARG A 108 3.70 13.12 -7.62
N LEU A 109 3.88 12.58 -6.41
CA LEU A 109 5.01 11.71 -6.06
C LEU A 109 5.04 10.45 -6.93
N TRP A 110 3.89 9.83 -7.13
CA TRP A 110 3.77 8.64 -7.98
C TRP A 110 4.16 8.96 -9.43
N GLU A 111 3.60 10.03 -10.00
CA GLU A 111 3.88 10.45 -11.37
C GLU A 111 5.35 10.82 -11.56
N LYS A 112 5.94 11.60 -10.65
CA LYS A 112 7.38 11.94 -10.71
C LYS A 112 8.29 10.71 -10.75
N ARG A 113 7.88 9.63 -10.07
CA ARG A 113 8.67 8.40 -9.98
C ARG A 113 8.49 7.49 -11.19
N PHE A 114 7.30 7.42 -11.77
CA PHE A 114 6.94 6.40 -12.75
C PHE A 114 6.55 6.95 -14.14
N ASN A 115 6.44 8.26 -14.29
CA ASN A 115 6.07 8.92 -15.54
C ASN A 115 7.12 9.96 -15.96
N PRO A 116 8.04 9.60 -16.88
CA PRO A 116 9.05 10.52 -17.40
C PRO A 116 8.50 11.75 -18.14
N SER A 117 7.23 11.71 -18.57
CA SER A 117 6.58 12.81 -19.31
C SER A 117 5.78 13.75 -18.40
N PHE A 118 5.81 13.53 -17.08
CA PHE A 118 5.07 14.32 -16.11
C PHE A 118 5.59 15.75 -16.03
N LEU A 119 4.68 16.72 -16.04
CA LEU A 119 4.98 18.15 -15.99
C LEU A 119 4.82 18.68 -14.54
N ASP A 120 5.89 18.59 -13.76
CA ASP A 120 5.88 18.96 -12.33
C ASP A 120 5.63 20.46 -12.10
N ASP A 121 6.21 21.32 -12.94
CA ASP A 121 6.00 22.77 -12.85
C ASP A 121 4.55 23.18 -13.13
N GLU A 122 3.91 22.52 -14.09
CA GLU A 122 2.49 22.73 -14.41
C GLU A 122 1.58 22.17 -13.31
N CYS A 123 1.98 21.06 -12.68
CA CYS A 123 1.32 20.54 -11.49
C CYS A 123 1.33 21.55 -10.33
N GLU A 124 2.47 22.18 -10.05
CA GLU A 124 2.57 23.20 -8.99
C GLU A 124 1.64 24.40 -9.26
N LYS A 125 1.64 24.91 -10.50
CA LYS A 125 0.74 26.00 -10.93
C LYS A 125 -0.73 25.61 -10.80
N LEU A 126 -1.07 24.37 -11.17
CA LEU A 126 -2.43 23.84 -11.05
C LEU A 126 -2.88 23.79 -9.58
N ILE A 127 -2.04 23.26 -8.69
CA ILE A 127 -2.31 23.21 -7.25
C ILE A 127 -2.55 24.62 -6.69
N GLN A 128 -1.69 25.57 -7.06
CA GLN A 128 -1.84 26.96 -6.63
C GLN A 128 -3.14 27.58 -7.13
N THR A 129 -3.49 27.33 -8.39
CA THR A 129 -4.72 27.83 -9.00
C THR A 129 -5.96 27.28 -8.29
N ILE A 130 -6.01 25.98 -7.97
CA ILE A 130 -7.14 25.36 -7.25
C ILE A 130 -7.31 25.98 -5.86
N ARG A 131 -6.20 26.23 -5.15
CA ARG A 131 -6.22 26.86 -3.82
C ARG A 131 -6.77 28.29 -3.87
N THR A 132 -6.43 29.06 -4.90
CA THR A 132 -6.85 30.48 -5.01
C THR A 132 -8.23 30.65 -5.64
N SER A 133 -8.59 29.84 -6.63
CA SER A 133 -9.79 30.05 -7.47
C SER A 133 -11.04 29.31 -7.00
N SER A 134 -10.95 28.46 -5.97
CA SER A 134 -12.02 27.50 -5.59
C SER A 134 -12.48 26.58 -6.74
N ALA A 135 -11.74 26.51 -7.84
CA ALA A 135 -12.08 25.67 -8.98
C ALA A 135 -11.98 24.19 -8.62
N THR A 136 -12.89 23.37 -9.16
CA THR A 136 -12.89 21.93 -8.89
C THR A 136 -11.88 21.19 -9.79
N LEU A 137 -10.88 20.56 -9.19
CA LEU A 137 -9.99 19.64 -9.91
C LEU A 137 -10.75 18.39 -10.32
N THR A 138 -10.73 18.09 -11.62
CA THR A 138 -11.29 16.85 -12.17
C THR A 138 -10.15 15.97 -12.72
N PRO A 139 -10.35 14.64 -12.83
CA PRO A 139 -9.34 13.76 -13.44
C PRO A 139 -8.92 14.21 -14.84
N LYS A 140 -9.85 14.74 -15.64
CA LYS A 140 -9.55 15.26 -16.98
C LYS A 140 -8.60 16.46 -16.94
N ILE A 141 -8.85 17.42 -16.04
CA ILE A 141 -7.99 18.59 -15.88
C ILE A 141 -6.60 18.18 -15.40
N TRP A 142 -6.54 17.26 -14.41
CA TRP A 142 -5.28 16.70 -13.92
C TRP A 142 -4.46 16.12 -15.08
N ILE A 143 -5.04 15.19 -15.85
CA ILE A 143 -4.37 14.54 -16.98
C ILE A 143 -3.93 15.54 -18.04
N SER A 144 -4.81 16.46 -18.45
CA SER A 144 -4.51 17.40 -19.54
C SER A 144 -3.40 18.38 -19.21
N VAL A 145 -3.32 18.83 -17.95
CA VAL A 145 -2.33 19.83 -17.52
C VAL A 145 -0.99 19.18 -17.19
N THR A 146 -0.99 18.05 -16.49
CA THR A 146 0.25 17.47 -15.95
C THR A 146 0.82 16.32 -16.80
N LYS A 147 0.10 15.88 -17.84
CA LYS A 147 0.40 14.65 -18.60
C LYS A 147 0.47 13.40 -17.72
N ALA A 148 -0.30 13.38 -16.64
CA ALA A 148 -0.41 12.23 -15.76
C ALA A 148 -0.86 10.98 -16.52
N VAL A 149 -0.20 9.85 -16.24
CA VAL A 149 -0.57 8.53 -16.81
C VAL A 149 -1.20 7.63 -15.77
N GLY A 150 -0.98 7.86 -14.48
CA GLY A 150 -1.49 7.05 -13.37
C GLY A 150 -3.00 7.08 -13.21
N ILE A 151 -3.70 8.04 -13.82
CA ILE A 151 -5.15 8.12 -13.89
C ILE A 151 -5.58 8.26 -15.36
N GLU A 152 -6.60 7.53 -15.77
CA GLU A 152 -7.27 7.67 -17.06
C GLU A 152 -8.74 8.03 -16.86
N SER A 153 -9.28 8.92 -17.70
CA SER A 153 -10.71 9.22 -17.73
C SER A 153 -11.29 8.89 -19.09
N ARG A 154 -12.18 7.89 -19.15
CA ARG A 154 -12.85 7.45 -20.38
C ARG A 154 -14.31 7.88 -20.36
N ALA A 155 -14.81 8.43 -21.46
CA ALA A 155 -16.22 8.75 -21.64
C ALA A 155 -16.98 7.58 -22.30
N GLY A 156 -18.28 7.43 -22.00
CA GLY A 156 -19.16 6.45 -22.66
C GLY A 156 -19.80 5.42 -21.73
N LYS A 157 -20.50 4.43 -22.31
CA LYS A 157 -21.30 3.40 -21.61
C LYS A 157 -20.49 2.52 -20.65
N ASN A 158 -19.22 2.26 -20.98
CA ASN A 158 -18.22 1.61 -20.12
C ASN A 158 -17.13 2.62 -19.67
N GLY A 159 -17.49 3.90 -19.64
CA GLY A 159 -16.61 4.98 -19.20
C GLY A 159 -16.49 5.03 -17.68
N GLY A 160 -15.61 5.89 -17.22
CA GLY A 160 -15.27 6.04 -15.81
C GLY A 160 -13.88 6.59 -15.63
N THR A 161 -13.47 6.70 -14.37
CA THR A 161 -12.10 7.01 -14.01
C THR A 161 -11.40 5.72 -13.63
N MET A 162 -10.35 5.39 -14.38
CA MET A 162 -9.49 4.25 -14.15
C MET A 162 -8.17 4.75 -13.56
N ALA A 163 -7.47 3.95 -12.77
CA ALA A 163 -6.18 4.32 -12.23
C ALA A 163 -5.24 3.13 -12.12
N HIS A 164 -3.94 3.42 -12.04
CA HIS A 164 -2.95 2.43 -11.70
C HIS A 164 -3.32 1.72 -10.38
N PRO A 165 -3.10 0.40 -10.26
CA PRO A 165 -3.28 -0.39 -9.03
C PRO A 165 -2.93 0.31 -7.71
N GLU A 166 -1.74 0.88 -7.59
CA GLU A 166 -1.26 1.54 -6.37
C GLU A 166 -2.07 2.81 -6.05
N ILE A 167 -2.39 3.58 -7.09
CA ILE A 167 -3.22 4.78 -7.00
C ILE A 167 -4.65 4.40 -6.60
N ALA A 168 -5.19 3.32 -7.15
CA ALA A 168 -6.52 2.82 -6.80
C ALA A 168 -6.59 2.31 -5.36
N GLU A 169 -5.52 1.69 -4.88
CA GLU A 169 -5.41 1.22 -3.50
C GLU A 169 -5.28 2.40 -2.52
N ALA A 170 -4.53 3.45 -2.88
CA ALA A 170 -4.49 4.70 -2.13
C ALA A 170 -5.85 5.40 -2.07
N PHE A 171 -6.60 5.45 -3.18
CA PHE A 171 -7.97 5.96 -3.20
C PHE A 171 -8.89 5.14 -2.28
N ARG A 172 -8.78 3.81 -2.33
CA ARG A 172 -9.55 2.90 -1.48
C ARG A 172 -9.24 3.13 0.00
N ALA A 173 -7.97 3.28 0.37
CA ALA A 173 -7.57 3.56 1.75
C ALA A 173 -8.10 4.92 2.25
N TRP A 174 -8.10 5.93 1.39
CA TRP A 174 -8.71 7.22 1.71
C TRP A 174 -10.24 7.12 1.89
N LEU A 175 -10.91 6.32 1.07
CA LEU A 175 -12.38 6.18 1.07
C LEU A 175 -12.91 5.28 2.20
N PHE A 176 -12.13 4.28 2.60
CA PHE A 176 -12.50 3.23 3.57
C PHE A 176 -11.49 3.20 4.73
N PRO A 177 -11.80 3.82 5.89
CA PRO A 177 -10.90 3.88 7.03
C PRO A 177 -10.37 2.53 7.52
N GLU A 178 -11.17 1.47 7.40
CA GLU A 178 -10.80 0.10 7.73
C GLU A 178 -9.65 -0.43 6.85
N VAL A 179 -9.59 -0.02 5.58
CA VAL A 179 -8.50 -0.36 4.67
C VAL A 179 -7.23 0.37 5.08
N MET A 180 -7.33 1.66 5.39
CA MET A 180 -6.18 2.44 5.89
C MET A 180 -5.64 1.86 7.22
N LEU A 181 -6.53 1.51 8.15
CA LEU A 181 -6.14 0.89 9.41
C LEU A 181 -5.42 -0.45 9.18
N LYS A 182 -5.92 -1.28 8.24
CA LYS A 182 -5.27 -2.54 7.86
C LYS A 182 -3.87 -2.29 7.28
N MET A 183 -3.70 -1.28 6.43
CA MET A 183 -2.39 -0.91 5.88
C MET A 183 -1.41 -0.47 6.96
N VAL A 184 -1.83 0.41 7.88
CA VAL A 184 -0.99 0.89 9.00
C VAL A 184 -0.58 -0.28 9.90
N LYS A 185 -1.52 -1.16 10.25
CA LYS A 185 -1.20 -2.37 11.05
C LYS A 185 -0.19 -3.26 10.33
N ARG A 186 -0.37 -3.48 9.02
CA ARG A 186 0.57 -4.27 8.22
C ARG A 186 1.95 -3.64 8.27
N TYR A 187 2.07 -2.35 7.97
CA TYR A 187 3.34 -1.61 8.00
C TYR A 187 4.05 -1.69 9.36
N ARG A 188 3.31 -1.50 10.47
CA ARG A 188 3.88 -1.64 11.83
C ARG A 188 4.41 -3.05 12.10
N CYS A 189 3.71 -4.08 11.62
CA CYS A 189 4.14 -5.47 11.81
C CYS A 189 5.32 -5.87 10.92
N PHE A 190 5.60 -5.09 9.88
CA PHE A 190 6.82 -5.18 9.08
C PHE A 190 8.02 -4.46 9.71
N GLN A 191 7.81 -3.56 10.69
CA GLN A 191 8.89 -2.82 11.37
C GLN A 191 9.28 -3.30 12.80
N PRO A 192 9.32 -4.59 13.18
CA PRO A 192 9.77 -4.94 14.54
C PRO A 192 11.24 -4.64 14.89
N GLU A 193 12.13 -4.27 13.94
CA GLU A 193 13.58 -4.19 14.21
C GLU A 193 14.31 -3.05 13.46
N LEU A 194 13.95 -1.78 13.67
CA LEU A 194 14.81 -0.66 13.26
C LEU A 194 15.10 0.38 14.36
N ASP A 195 14.52 0.23 15.56
CA ASP A 195 14.65 1.24 16.63
C ASP A 195 15.50 0.81 17.84
N GLU A 196 16.31 -0.26 17.73
CA GLU A 196 17.33 -0.56 18.74
C GLU A 196 18.75 -0.57 18.13
N SER A 197 19.43 0.57 18.23
CA SER A 197 20.89 0.60 18.28
C SER A 197 21.34 1.12 19.65
N PRO A 198 22.07 0.33 20.45
CA PRO A 198 22.54 0.73 21.77
C PRO A 198 23.89 1.46 21.68
N ALA A 199 23.96 2.72 22.10
CA ALA A 199 25.20 3.44 22.37
C ALA A 199 24.89 4.60 23.35
N HIS A 200 25.53 4.82 24.49
CA HIS A 200 26.71 4.25 25.11
C HIS A 200 26.51 4.33 26.63
N VAL A 201 26.71 3.21 27.34
CA VAL A 201 27.19 3.26 28.72
C VAL A 201 28.70 3.49 28.64
N SER A 202 29.15 4.70 28.92
CA SER A 202 30.54 4.93 29.34
C SER A 202 30.56 4.97 30.87
N LYS A 203 31.18 3.94 31.44
CA LYS A 203 31.59 3.83 32.84
C LYS A 203 32.54 4.97 33.25
N ALA A 204 32.40 5.35 34.52
CA ALA A 204 33.44 5.69 35.51
C ALA A 204 34.34 6.92 35.26
N GLU A 205 34.32 7.88 36.19
CA GLU A 205 35.39 8.13 37.18
C GLU A 205 35.24 9.53 37.79
N SER A 206 34.86 9.60 39.08
CA SER A 206 35.40 10.44 40.17
C SER A 206 34.40 10.54 41.31
#